data_AF-A0AAW9J783-F1
#
_entry.id   AF-A0AAW9J783-F1
#
_cell.length_a   1.000
_cell.length_b   1.000
_cell.length_c   1.000
_cell.angle_alpha   90.00
_cell.angle_beta   90.00
_cell.angle_gamma   90.00
#
_symmetry.space_group_name_H-M   'P 1'
#
loop_
_entity.id
_entity.type
_entity.pdbx_description
1 polymer ?
#
loop_
_entity_poly.entity_id
_entity_poly.type
_entity_poly.pdbx_seq_one_letter_code
_entity_poly.pdbx_strand_id
1 'polypeptide(L)'
;MEPDNSHGEGRNTNNVYSRTFTRTAKDGLITISGHLDDNQMKFNSQTKVINTGGTITDLADGKVNVKDADYVLILTAMGTDYKNDYPKYRTGETDEELAIKINKRIVDATKKGYEGLLKSHLSDYQEIFSRVDLNLGQTPSSIPTDQLLRNYNNGTAPESEQRDLEVMLFQYGRYLTIASSRDGSL
;
A
#
# COMPACT_ATOMS: atom_id res chain seq x y z
N MET A 1 29.06 18.71 -1.87
CA MET A 1 27.86 18.54 -2.71
C MET A 1 26.73 18.50 -1.72
N GLU A 2 25.99 19.59 -1.58
CA GLU A 2 24.93 19.70 -0.58
C GLU A 2 23.73 18.85 -1.00
N PRO A 3 23.09 18.11 -0.07
CA PRO A 3 21.90 17.33 -0.37
C PRO A 3 20.72 18.24 -0.70
N ASP A 4 19.97 17.87 -1.75
CA ASP A 4 18.74 18.54 -2.14
C ASP A 4 17.62 18.27 -1.11
N ASN A 5 17.19 19.34 -0.43
CA ASN A 5 16.12 19.35 0.57
C ASN A 5 14.79 19.91 0.01
N SER A 6 14.65 20.00 -1.31
CA SER A 6 13.37 20.39 -1.91
C SER A 6 12.32 19.30 -1.71
N HIS A 7 11.09 19.71 -1.36
CA HIS A 7 9.95 18.79 -1.32
C HIS A 7 9.73 18.23 -2.73
N GLY A 8 9.79 16.91 -2.88
CA GLY A 8 9.44 16.26 -4.13
C GLY A 8 7.98 16.57 -4.47
N GLU A 9 7.74 17.50 -5.39
CA GLU A 9 6.44 17.63 -6.02
C GLU A 9 6.23 16.35 -6.84
N GLY A 10 5.51 15.39 -6.28
CA GLY A 10 4.99 14.21 -6.95
C GLY A 10 3.93 14.55 -8.01
N ARG A 11 4.16 15.61 -8.80
CA ARG A 11 3.40 15.91 -9.99
C ARG A 11 4.01 15.11 -11.13
N ASN A 12 3.38 13.99 -11.45
CA ASN A 12 3.65 13.24 -12.67
C ASN A 12 3.14 14.04 -13.88
N THR A 13 3.91 15.03 -14.35
CA THR A 13 3.62 15.82 -15.55
C THR A 13 4.12 15.16 -16.84
N ASN A 14 4.79 14.00 -16.74
CA ASN A 14 5.38 13.31 -17.88
C ASN A 14 4.51 12.10 -18.26
N ASN A 15 3.82 12.24 -19.39
CA ASN A 15 2.97 11.23 -20.04
C ASN A 15 3.77 10.04 -20.64
N VAL A 16 4.84 9.60 -19.96
CA VAL A 16 5.79 8.58 -20.43
C VAL A 16 5.29 7.16 -20.16
N TYR A 17 4.31 7.00 -19.26
CA TYR A 17 3.64 5.72 -19.00
C TYR A 17 2.20 5.80 -19.49
N SER A 18 2.02 5.85 -20.80
CA SER A 18 0.69 5.85 -21.39
C SER A 18 0.03 4.49 -21.16
N ARG A 19 -1.26 4.54 -20.82
CA ARG A 19 -2.08 3.38 -20.48
C ARG A 19 -3.48 3.59 -21.00
N THR A 20 -4.06 2.52 -21.51
CA THR A 20 -5.47 2.49 -21.90
C THR A 20 -6.24 1.74 -20.83
N PHE A 21 -7.28 2.36 -20.26
CA PHE A 21 -8.09 1.74 -19.21
C PHE A 21 -9.54 2.21 -19.22
N THR A 22 -10.39 1.38 -18.63
CA THR A 22 -11.77 1.70 -18.27
C THR A 22 -11.89 1.80 -16.76
N ARG A 23 -12.82 2.64 -16.30
CA ARG A 23 -13.19 2.76 -14.88
C ARG A 23 -14.69 2.62 -14.72
N THR A 24 -15.13 1.75 -13.82
CA THR A 24 -16.54 1.54 -13.50
C THR A 24 -16.73 1.52 -11.99
N ALA A 25 -17.94 1.81 -11.54
CA ALA A 25 -18.37 1.64 -10.15
C ALA A 25 -19.70 0.87 -10.15
N LYS A 26 -19.79 -0.16 -9.31
CA LYS A 26 -21.01 -0.94 -9.11
C LYS A 26 -21.02 -1.56 -7.72
N ASP A 27 -22.12 -1.40 -7.01
CA ASP A 27 -22.33 -1.88 -5.65
C ASP A 27 -21.20 -1.42 -4.71
N GLY A 28 -20.69 -0.20 -4.86
CA GLY A 28 -19.55 0.32 -4.09
C GLY A 28 -18.19 -0.28 -4.48
N LEU A 29 -18.11 -1.08 -5.55
CA LEU A 29 -16.87 -1.62 -6.09
C LEU A 29 -16.40 -0.76 -7.28
N ILE A 30 -15.30 -0.03 -7.09
CA ILE A 30 -14.59 0.66 -8.16
C ILE A 30 -13.68 -0.34 -8.86
N THR A 31 -13.81 -0.50 -10.17
CA THR A 31 -12.94 -1.35 -11.00
C THR A 31 -12.22 -0.50 -12.02
N ILE A 32 -10.89 -0.65 -12.09
CA ILE A 32 -10.04 -0.11 -13.13
C ILE A 32 -9.41 -1.30 -13.87
N SER A 33 -9.70 -1.43 -15.16
CA SER A 33 -9.15 -2.49 -16.02
C SER A 33 -8.47 -1.88 -17.23
N GLY A 34 -7.27 -2.32 -17.56
CA GLY A 34 -6.54 -1.77 -18.70
C GLY A 34 -5.23 -2.49 -19.00
N HIS A 35 -4.42 -1.88 -19.85
CA HIS A 35 -3.08 -2.33 -20.16
C HIS A 35 -2.12 -1.15 -20.32
N LEU A 36 -0.82 -1.43 -20.17
CA LEU A 36 0.22 -0.48 -20.56
C LEU A 36 0.33 -0.44 -22.08
N ASP A 37 0.56 0.72 -22.67
CA ASP A 37 0.60 0.84 -24.13
C ASP A 37 1.94 0.34 -24.72
N ASP A 38 3.03 0.36 -23.93
CA ASP A 38 4.38 0.01 -24.38
C ASP A 38 4.61 -1.51 -24.55
N ASN A 39 4.02 -2.31 -23.66
CA ASN A 39 4.28 -3.75 -23.58
C ASN A 39 3.00 -4.59 -23.41
N GLN A 40 1.83 -3.95 -23.48
CA GLN A 40 0.51 -4.60 -23.42
C GLN A 40 0.28 -5.39 -22.12
N MET A 41 1.05 -5.13 -21.05
CA MET A 41 0.83 -5.74 -19.74
C MET A 41 -0.53 -5.31 -19.21
N LYS A 42 -1.41 -6.28 -18.96
CA LYS A 42 -2.73 -6.05 -18.39
C LYS A 42 -2.59 -5.74 -16.93
N PHE A 43 -3.44 -4.85 -16.44
CA PHE A 43 -3.60 -4.57 -15.03
C PHE A 43 -5.07 -4.49 -14.66
N ASN A 44 -5.36 -4.90 -13.43
CA ASN A 44 -6.67 -4.74 -12.83
C ASN A 44 -6.50 -4.26 -11.39
N SER A 45 -7.29 -3.26 -11.02
CA SER A 45 -7.39 -2.74 -9.66
C SER A 45 -8.86 -2.68 -9.27
N GLN A 46 -9.18 -3.23 -8.11
CA GLN A 46 -10.52 -3.19 -7.55
C GLN A 46 -10.47 -2.61 -6.15
N THR A 47 -11.33 -1.64 -5.88
CA THR A 47 -11.48 -1.01 -4.57
C THR A 47 -12.93 -1.09 -4.13
N LYS A 48 -13.20 -1.86 -3.07
CA LYS A 48 -14.51 -2.00 -2.46
C LYS A 48 -14.66 -1.02 -1.31
N VAL A 49 -15.70 -0.21 -1.37
CA VAL A 49 -16.13 0.68 -0.29
C VAL A 49 -17.27 0.02 0.45
N ILE A 50 -17.15 -0.09 1.77
CA ILE A 50 -18.16 -0.67 2.66
C ILE A 50 -18.41 0.35 3.77
N ASN A 51 -19.66 0.79 3.94
CA ASN A 51 -20.05 1.74 4.97
C ASN A 51 -20.80 1.05 6.11
N THR A 52 -20.64 1.58 7.33
CA THR A 52 -21.56 1.38 8.46
C THR A 52 -22.27 2.70 8.70
N GLY A 53 -23.61 2.67 8.71
CA GLY A 53 -24.42 3.89 8.68
C GLY A 53 -24.33 4.62 7.33
N GLY A 54 -25.20 5.60 7.12
CA GLY A 54 -25.20 6.41 5.90
C GLY A 54 -25.54 5.66 4.61
N THR A 55 -25.11 6.20 3.48
CA THR A 55 -25.43 5.68 2.13
C THR A 55 -24.21 5.67 1.20
N ILE A 56 -24.16 4.66 0.33
CA ILE A 56 -23.23 4.57 -0.81
C ILE A 56 -23.99 4.83 -2.12
N THR A 57 -23.37 5.58 -3.04
CA THR A 57 -23.91 5.81 -4.39
C THR A 57 -22.80 5.63 -5.42
N ASP A 58 -23.01 4.73 -6.39
CA ASP A 58 -22.13 4.58 -7.54
C ASP A 58 -22.41 5.68 -8.57
N LEU A 59 -21.35 6.30 -9.07
CA LEU A 59 -21.42 7.38 -10.06
C LEU A 59 -21.02 6.87 -11.44
N ALA A 60 -21.63 7.42 -12.49
CA ALA A 60 -21.39 7.02 -13.88
C ALA A 60 -19.94 7.23 -14.34
N ASP A 61 -19.19 8.12 -13.70
CA ASP A 61 -17.77 8.33 -13.97
C ASP A 61 -16.88 7.29 -13.29
N GLY A 62 -17.43 6.26 -12.64
CA GLY A 62 -16.70 5.19 -11.97
C GLY A 62 -16.13 5.60 -10.61
N LYS A 63 -16.79 6.54 -9.94
CA LYS A 63 -16.54 6.91 -8.54
C LYS A 63 -17.61 6.34 -7.63
N VAL A 64 -17.31 6.28 -6.35
CA VAL A 64 -18.26 5.96 -5.28
C VAL A 64 -18.36 7.15 -4.34
N ASN A 65 -19.58 7.61 -4.08
CA ASN A 65 -19.87 8.62 -3.07
C ASN A 65 -20.33 7.94 -1.78
N VAL A 66 -19.84 8.41 -0.63
CA VAL A 66 -20.30 7.99 0.69
C VAL A 66 -20.82 9.22 1.43
N LYS A 67 -22.02 9.11 1.99
CA LYS A 67 -22.68 10.21 2.71
C LYS A 67 -23.17 9.73 4.08
N ASP A 68 -22.96 10.55 5.10
CA ASP A 68 -23.49 10.37 6.47
C ASP A 68 -23.14 9.00 7.10
N ALA A 69 -21.97 8.43 6.76
CA ALA A 69 -21.51 7.16 7.32
C ALA A 69 -20.73 7.38 8.62
N ASP A 70 -20.88 6.46 9.57
CA ASP A 70 -20.12 6.45 10.83
C ASP A 70 -18.71 5.90 10.61
N TYR A 71 -18.63 4.85 9.78
CA TYR A 71 -17.37 4.17 9.44
C TYR A 71 -17.35 3.75 7.98
N VAL A 72 -16.17 3.79 7.37
CA VAL A 72 -15.93 3.29 6.01
C VAL A 72 -14.72 2.37 6.02
N LEU A 73 -14.92 1.13 5.56
CA LEU A 73 -13.86 0.18 5.25
C LEU A 73 -13.59 0.23 3.74
N ILE A 74 -12.34 0.52 3.39
CA ILE A 74 -11.86 0.52 2.01
C ILE A 74 -10.94 -0.68 1.82
N LEU A 75 -11.30 -1.58 0.92
CA LEU A 75 -10.50 -2.76 0.57
C LEU A 75 -10.00 -2.62 -0.86
N THR A 76 -8.68 -2.68 -1.06
CA THR A 76 -8.06 -2.57 -2.38
C THR A 76 -7.26 -3.82 -2.70
N ALA A 77 -7.48 -4.36 -3.91
CA ALA A 77 -6.68 -5.44 -4.47
C ALA A 77 -6.29 -5.08 -5.90
N MET A 78 -5.07 -5.42 -6.27
CA MET A 78 -4.52 -5.11 -7.58
C MET A 78 -3.66 -6.26 -8.09
N GLY A 79 -3.46 -6.31 -9.39
CA GLY A 79 -2.48 -7.19 -10.00
C GLY A 79 -2.37 -6.99 -11.51
N THR A 80 -1.37 -7.65 -12.08
CA THR A 80 -1.12 -7.68 -13.51
C THR A 80 -1.18 -9.10 -14.05
N ASP A 81 -1.11 -9.25 -15.36
CA ASP A 81 -0.87 -10.54 -16.01
C ASP A 81 0.64 -10.88 -16.10
N TYR A 82 1.49 -10.22 -15.31
CA TYR A 82 2.92 -10.55 -15.22
C TYR A 82 3.13 -11.95 -14.62
N LYS A 83 4.11 -12.66 -15.17
CA LYS A 83 4.67 -13.88 -14.59
C LYS A 83 6.16 -13.93 -14.91
N ASN A 84 7.01 -14.33 -13.97
CA ASN A 84 8.44 -14.49 -14.26
C ASN A 84 8.71 -15.81 -15.01
N ASP A 85 8.31 -15.87 -16.28
CA ASP A 85 8.32 -17.08 -17.11
C ASP A 85 8.85 -16.78 -18.51
N TYR A 86 10.13 -17.07 -18.73
CA TYR A 86 10.81 -16.78 -19.99
C TYR A 86 10.26 -17.65 -21.15
N PRO A 87 10.11 -17.10 -22.37
CA PRO A 87 10.39 -15.72 -22.78
C PRO A 87 9.19 -14.77 -22.66
N LYS A 88 8.02 -15.27 -22.25
CA LYS A 88 6.75 -14.55 -22.42
C LYS A 88 6.53 -13.48 -21.37
N TYR A 89 6.97 -13.71 -20.14
CA TYR A 89 6.76 -12.84 -18.99
C TYR A 89 5.29 -12.47 -18.73
N ARG A 90 4.37 -13.39 -19.09
CA ARG A 90 2.92 -13.21 -19.01
C ARG A 90 2.26 -14.50 -18.55
N THR A 91 1.16 -14.38 -17.82
CA THR A 91 0.31 -15.52 -17.42
C THR A 91 -0.50 -16.08 -18.59
N GLY A 92 -0.83 -15.24 -19.58
CA GLY A 92 -1.74 -15.59 -20.69
C GLY A 92 -3.21 -15.36 -20.38
N GLU A 93 -3.54 -14.83 -19.19
CA GLU A 93 -4.91 -14.52 -18.78
C GLU A 93 -5.53 -13.46 -19.71
N THR A 94 -6.82 -13.62 -19.99
CA THR A 94 -7.69 -12.57 -20.55
C THR A 94 -7.94 -11.46 -19.52
N ASP A 95 -8.48 -10.32 -19.97
CA ASP A 95 -8.83 -9.22 -19.06
C ASP A 95 -9.89 -9.65 -18.03
N GLU A 96 -10.82 -10.51 -18.45
CA GLU A 96 -11.88 -11.06 -17.60
C GLU A 96 -11.32 -12.02 -16.54
N GLU A 97 -10.43 -12.93 -16.92
CA GLU A 97 -9.78 -13.85 -15.97
C GLU A 97 -8.95 -13.09 -14.93
N LEU A 98 -8.21 -12.06 -15.35
CA LEU A 98 -7.47 -11.20 -14.44
C LEU A 98 -8.43 -10.46 -13.48
N ALA A 99 -9.53 -9.90 -13.99
CA ALA A 99 -10.54 -9.24 -13.17
C ALA A 99 -11.20 -10.19 -12.15
N ILE A 100 -11.51 -11.43 -12.53
CA ILE A 100 -12.05 -12.47 -11.63
C ILE A 100 -11.04 -12.80 -10.53
N LYS A 101 -9.76 -12.98 -10.89
CA LYS A 101 -8.68 -13.27 -9.93
C LYS A 101 -8.54 -12.16 -8.89
N ILE A 102 -8.59 -10.89 -9.31
CA ILE A 102 -8.52 -9.75 -8.39
C ILE A 102 -9.80 -9.63 -7.55
N ASN A 103 -10.97 -9.85 -8.15
CA ASN A 103 -12.25 -9.81 -7.43
C ASN A 103 -12.33 -10.84 -6.31
N LYS A 104 -11.79 -12.05 -6.54
CA LYS A 104 -11.71 -13.08 -5.51
C LYS A 104 -11.00 -12.57 -4.24
N ARG A 105 -9.93 -11.79 -4.36
CA ARG A 105 -9.23 -11.20 -3.20
C ARG A 105 -10.12 -10.22 -2.45
N ILE A 106 -10.87 -9.37 -3.16
CA ILE A 106 -11.84 -8.44 -2.56
C ILE A 106 -12.95 -9.19 -1.83
N VAL A 107 -13.52 -10.22 -2.43
CA VAL A 107 -14.59 -11.03 -1.83
C VAL A 107 -14.10 -11.75 -0.57
N ASP A 108 -12.91 -12.37 -0.64
CA ASP A 108 -12.33 -13.09 0.49
C ASP A 108 -11.96 -12.11 1.63
N ALA A 109 -11.46 -10.91 1.32
CA ALA A 109 -11.20 -9.86 2.31
C ALA A 109 -12.50 -9.31 2.93
N THR A 110 -13.54 -9.10 2.12
CA THR A 110 -14.86 -8.62 2.57
C THR A 110 -15.47 -9.59 3.59
N LYS A 111 -15.37 -10.92 3.34
CA LYS A 111 -15.85 -11.95 4.26
C LYS A 111 -15.12 -11.96 5.61
N LYS A 112 -13.84 -11.56 5.66
CA LYS A 112 -13.07 -11.49 6.91
C LYS A 112 -13.43 -10.27 7.76
N GLY A 113 -13.86 -9.17 7.12
CA GLY A 113 -14.11 -7.89 7.79
C GLY A 113 -12.85 -7.26 8.39
N TYR A 114 -12.99 -6.04 8.93
CA TYR A 114 -11.85 -5.27 9.45
C TYR A 114 -11.08 -6.00 10.56
N GLU A 115 -11.77 -6.45 11.61
CA GLU A 115 -11.15 -7.13 12.75
C GLU A 115 -10.39 -8.41 12.35
N GLY A 116 -10.98 -9.21 11.45
CA GLY A 116 -10.35 -10.42 10.95
C GLY A 116 -9.11 -10.14 10.09
N LEU A 117 -9.16 -9.07 9.28
CA LEU A 117 -8.02 -8.61 8.48
C LEU A 117 -6.90 -8.04 9.38
N LEU A 118 -7.24 -7.19 10.35
CA LEU A 118 -6.29 -6.61 11.30
C LEU A 118 -5.58 -7.71 12.10
N LYS A 119 -6.33 -8.65 12.67
CA LYS A 119 -5.75 -9.79 13.40
C LYS A 119 -4.81 -10.61 12.52
N SER A 120 -5.22 -10.90 11.28
CA SER A 120 -4.39 -11.66 10.33
C SER A 120 -3.10 -10.91 9.98
N HIS A 121 -3.20 -9.61 9.70
CA HIS A 121 -2.06 -8.74 9.40
C HIS A 121 -1.07 -8.65 10.56
N LEU A 122 -1.56 -8.38 11.78
CA LEU A 122 -0.70 -8.28 12.96
C LEU A 122 0.02 -9.60 13.25
N SER A 123 -0.70 -10.73 13.20
CA SER A 123 -0.10 -12.05 13.42
C SER A 123 1.03 -12.33 12.43
N ASP A 124 0.79 -12.08 11.14
CA ASP A 124 1.76 -12.31 10.06
C ASP A 124 2.98 -11.39 10.16
N TYR A 125 2.74 -10.09 10.36
CA TYR A 125 3.82 -9.09 10.46
C TYR A 125 4.68 -9.31 11.72
N GLN A 126 4.06 -9.53 12.87
CA GLN A 126 4.75 -9.69 14.14
C GLN A 126 5.56 -10.98 14.20
N GLU A 127 5.15 -12.05 13.51
CA GLU A 127 5.93 -13.29 13.42
C GLU A 127 7.36 -13.05 12.91
N ILE A 128 7.54 -12.09 12.01
CA ILE A 128 8.85 -11.75 11.45
C ILE A 128 9.47 -10.56 12.19
N PHE A 129 8.70 -9.50 12.41
CA PHE A 129 9.23 -8.26 12.98
C PHE A 129 9.75 -8.48 14.41
N SER A 130 9.02 -9.24 15.24
CA SER A 130 9.38 -9.48 16.65
C SER A 130 10.56 -10.44 16.86
N ARG A 131 11.16 -10.98 15.79
CA ARG A 131 12.35 -11.86 15.88
C ARG A 131 13.61 -11.14 16.38
N VAL A 132 13.65 -9.81 16.31
CA VAL A 132 14.79 -8.99 16.74
C VAL A 132 14.30 -7.82 17.57
N ASP A 133 14.84 -7.72 18.77
CA ASP A 133 14.71 -6.56 19.65
C ASP A 133 16.11 -5.97 19.90
N LEU A 134 16.27 -4.68 19.60
CA LEU A 134 17.53 -3.97 19.75
C LEU A 134 17.36 -2.90 20.83
N ASN A 135 18.17 -3.00 21.89
CA ASN A 135 18.19 -2.05 22.98
C ASN A 135 19.60 -1.48 23.15
N LEU A 136 19.73 -0.18 22.91
CA LEU A 136 20.95 0.62 23.06
C LEU A 136 20.85 1.59 24.25
N GLY A 137 19.92 1.36 25.18
CA GLY A 137 19.59 2.30 26.26
C GLY A 137 18.75 3.48 25.78
N GLN A 138 18.02 3.31 24.66
CA GLN A 138 17.18 4.35 24.11
C GLN A 138 15.98 4.68 25.00
N THR A 139 15.55 5.95 24.96
CA THR A 139 14.28 6.39 25.55
C THR A 139 13.40 6.91 24.42
N PRO A 140 12.15 6.42 24.27
CA PRO A 140 11.24 6.88 23.23
C PRO A 140 11.07 8.39 23.28
N SER A 141 11.35 9.05 22.15
CA SER A 141 11.14 10.49 22.03
C SER A 141 9.65 10.82 21.98
N SER A 142 9.26 11.95 22.58
CA SER A 142 7.88 12.45 22.55
C SER A 142 7.61 13.43 21.41
N ILE A 143 8.66 13.86 20.70
CA ILE A 143 8.54 14.77 19.57
C ILE A 143 8.38 14.01 18.26
N PRO A 144 7.80 14.64 17.21
CA PRO A 144 7.73 14.04 15.88
C PRO A 144 9.10 13.61 15.34
N THR A 145 9.13 12.50 14.60
CA THR A 145 10.36 11.91 14.03
C THR A 145 11.18 12.89 13.19
N ASP A 146 10.52 13.78 12.43
CA ASP A 146 11.21 14.78 11.62
C ASP A 146 11.93 15.83 12.49
N GLN A 147 11.36 16.20 13.62
CA GLN A 147 11.99 17.08 14.60
C GLN A 147 13.12 16.37 15.34
N LEU A 148 12.94 15.10 15.71
CA LEU A 148 14.00 14.29 16.32
C LEU A 148 15.21 14.17 15.38
N LEU A 149 14.99 13.91 14.09
CA LEU A 149 16.04 13.88 13.08
C LEU A 149 16.76 15.23 12.95
N ARG A 150 16.03 16.35 12.95
CA ARG A 150 16.64 17.70 12.95
C ARG A 150 17.52 17.92 14.19
N ASN A 151 17.03 17.55 15.38
CA ASN A 151 17.78 17.69 16.63
C ASN A 151 19.02 16.78 16.68
N TYR A 152 18.91 15.56 16.16
CA TYR A 152 20.04 14.64 16.02
C TYR A 152 21.14 15.25 15.13
N ASN A 153 20.76 15.75 13.95
CA ASN A 153 21.70 16.38 13.01
C ASN A 153 22.35 17.65 13.59
N ASN A 154 21.62 18.40 14.42
CA ASN A 154 22.12 19.61 15.07
C ASN A 154 22.91 19.31 16.35
N GLY A 155 23.02 18.05 16.79
CA GLY A 155 23.67 17.67 18.05
C GLY A 155 22.95 18.16 19.30
N THR A 156 21.65 18.48 19.20
CA THR A 156 20.83 19.01 20.31
C THR A 156 19.91 17.97 20.94
N ALA A 157 19.76 16.79 20.32
CA ALA A 157 19.00 15.69 20.90
C ALA A 157 19.72 15.12 22.13
N PRO A 158 19.02 14.82 23.25
CA PRO A 158 19.59 14.06 24.36
C PRO A 158 20.13 12.71 23.88
N GLU A 159 21.21 12.20 24.51
CA GLU A 159 21.85 10.95 24.06
C GLU A 159 20.86 9.77 24.00
N SER A 160 19.97 9.64 24.98
CA SER A 160 18.95 8.58 25.00
C SER A 160 17.94 8.66 23.84
N GLU A 161 17.66 9.86 23.33
CA GLU A 161 16.80 10.07 22.16
C GLU A 161 17.58 9.93 20.84
N GLN A 162 18.89 10.18 20.85
CA GLN A 162 19.75 9.84 19.72
C GLN A 162 19.74 8.32 19.47
N ARG A 163 19.87 7.53 20.54
CA ARG A 163 19.74 6.06 20.47
C ARG A 163 18.36 5.62 19.99
N ASP A 164 17.31 6.36 20.32
CA ASP A 164 15.95 6.05 19.85
C ASP A 164 15.85 6.18 18.32
N LEU A 165 16.40 7.26 17.76
CA LEU A 165 16.46 7.46 16.31
C LEU A 165 17.29 6.36 15.60
N GLU A 166 18.43 5.98 16.18
CA GLU A 166 19.30 4.93 15.66
C GLU A 166 18.60 3.56 15.66
N VAL A 167 17.94 3.19 16.77
CA VAL A 167 17.17 1.94 16.87
C VAL A 167 15.97 1.96 15.94
N MET A 168 15.25 3.08 15.85
CA MET A 168 14.13 3.24 14.93
C MET A 168 14.58 3.06 13.48
N LEU A 169 15.72 3.65 13.07
CA LEU A 169 16.24 3.48 11.71
C LEU A 169 16.62 2.03 11.42
N PHE A 170 17.27 1.34 12.37
CA PHE A 170 17.56 -0.09 12.26
C PHE A 170 16.28 -0.91 12.07
N GLN A 171 15.28 -0.71 12.93
CA GLN A 171 14.01 -1.43 12.85
C GLN A 171 13.22 -1.04 11.59
N TYR A 172 13.35 0.20 11.10
CA TYR A 172 12.71 0.65 9.88
C TYR A 172 13.27 -0.08 8.65
N GLY A 173 14.58 -0.34 8.60
CA GLY A 173 15.19 -1.19 7.58
C GLY A 173 14.54 -2.58 7.52
N ARG A 174 14.33 -3.20 8.68
CA ARG A 174 13.64 -4.51 8.78
C ARG A 174 12.17 -4.41 8.37
N TYR A 175 11.47 -3.35 8.80
CA TYR A 175 10.09 -3.08 8.37
C TYR A 175 9.99 -2.98 6.84
N LEU A 176 10.89 -2.22 6.20
CA LEU A 176 10.90 -2.06 4.74
C LEU A 176 11.16 -3.38 4.02
N THR A 177 12.07 -4.23 4.52
CA THR A 177 12.26 -5.58 3.97
C THR A 177 10.98 -6.39 4.04
N ILE A 178 10.31 -6.44 5.20
CA ILE A 178 9.05 -7.18 5.36
C ILE A 178 7.95 -6.61 4.44
N ALA A 179 7.89 -5.29 4.27
CA ALA A 179 6.86 -4.65 3.46
C ALA A 179 7.08 -4.81 1.94
N SER A 180 8.32 -5.06 1.49
CA SER A 180 8.68 -5.06 0.06
C SER A 180 9.12 -6.42 -0.48
N SER A 181 9.60 -7.33 0.38
CA SER A 181 10.13 -8.63 -0.01
C SER A 181 9.56 -9.71 0.91
N ARG A 182 8.56 -10.42 0.41
CA ARG A 182 7.87 -11.49 1.12
C ARG A 182 8.02 -12.78 0.35
N ASP A 183 7.94 -13.91 1.02
CA ASP A 183 7.91 -15.18 0.31
C ASP A 183 6.72 -15.21 -0.66
N GLY A 184 6.96 -15.62 -1.90
CA GLY A 184 6.01 -15.53 -3.01
C GLY A 184 5.84 -14.12 -3.63
N SER A 185 6.57 -13.10 -3.17
CA SER A 185 6.82 -11.89 -3.97
C SER A 185 7.83 -12.19 -5.10
N LEU A 186 8.04 -11.22 -6.00
CA LEU A 186 8.98 -11.33 -7.10
C LEU A 186 10.41 -11.69 -6.66
#